data_AF-A0A7S2PQW6-F1
#
_entry.id   AF-A0A7S2PQW6-F1
#
_cell.length_a   1.000
_cell.length_b   1.000
_cell.length_c   1.000
_cell.angle_alpha   90.00
_cell.angle_beta   90.00
_cell.angle_gamma   90.00
#
_symmetry.space_group_name_H-M   'P 1'
#
loop_
_entity.id
_entity.type
_entity.pdbx_description
1 polymer ?
#
loop_
_entity_poly.entity_id
_entity_poly.type
_entity_poly.pdbx_seq_one_letter_code
_entity_poly.pdbx_strand_id
1 'polypeptide(L)'
;DAAALQCAAGVRHVILDKTGTVTVGTPTVQTLIKCDGDDLGVSSPSEEWQVNDLLWFMAVLERNSEHPLARAIVDYAMTECEEYLKKFPLSQPMEGSFVAVTGKGASCRVVNAVGGGTTVHVAVGNRAFAKVLGIDLSERVHVEMSRLEELGQTAVFCAINERICAVIGIADAIRPDAKVAISYLAEKFNVKVWMVTGDNKRTAKAVASKIGIPEERLISEALPAAKVRIVQDLQDQGNAVVMVGDGINDS
;
A
#
# COMPACT_ATOMS: atom_id res chain seq x y z
N ASP A 1 -22.44 0.81 26.65
CA ASP A 1 -23.72 0.46 26.03
C ASP A 1 -24.08 -0.99 26.40
N ALA A 2 -25.16 -1.21 27.15
CA ALA A 2 -25.53 -2.55 27.63
C ALA A 2 -26.01 -3.48 26.49
N ALA A 3 -26.58 -2.90 25.43
CA ALA A 3 -27.01 -3.65 24.24
C ALA A 3 -25.80 -4.26 23.51
N ALA A 4 -24.69 -3.51 23.41
CA ALA A 4 -23.47 -3.98 22.76
C ALA A 4 -22.85 -5.21 23.45
N LEU A 5 -22.84 -5.24 24.80
CA LEU A 5 -22.36 -6.39 25.58
C LEU A 5 -23.22 -7.63 25.34
N GLN A 6 -24.54 -7.46 25.24
CA GLN A 6 -25.46 -8.55 25.00
C GLN A 6 -25.35 -9.10 23.57
N CYS A 7 -25.14 -8.22 22.59
CA CYS A 7 -24.83 -8.63 21.20
C CYS A 7 -23.50 -9.40 21.12
N ALA A 8 -22.47 -8.96 21.84
CA ALA A 8 -21.14 -9.58 21.81
C ALA A 8 -21.16 -11.06 22.22
N ALA A 9 -22.04 -11.46 23.14
CA ALA A 9 -22.15 -12.85 23.61
C ALA A 9 -22.58 -13.84 22.49
N GLY A 10 -23.34 -13.35 21.51
CA GLY A 10 -23.83 -14.16 20.38
C GLY A 10 -22.88 -14.22 19.19
N VAL A 11 -21.78 -13.44 19.19
CA VAL A 11 -20.92 -13.29 18.02
C VAL A 11 -20.23 -14.60 17.68
N ARG A 12 -20.27 -14.94 16.39
CA ARG A 12 -19.58 -16.10 15.81
C ARG A 12 -18.65 -15.70 14.66
N HIS A 13 -18.75 -14.49 14.17
CA HIS A 13 -17.94 -13.96 13.08
C HIS A 13 -17.33 -12.62 13.49
N VAL A 14 -16.00 -12.53 13.41
CA VAL A 14 -15.25 -11.28 13.60
C VAL A 14 -14.52 -10.97 12.32
N ILE A 15 -14.75 -9.78 11.76
CA ILE A 15 -14.07 -9.27 10.59
C ILE A 15 -13.07 -8.22 11.07
N LEU A 16 -11.80 -8.41 10.74
CA LEU A 16 -10.73 -7.48 11.03
C LEU A 16 -10.40 -6.73 9.74
N ASP A 17 -10.46 -5.39 9.76
CA ASP A 17 -9.67 -4.63 8.79
C ASP A 17 -8.19 -4.91 9.05
N LYS A 18 -7.37 -4.90 8.01
CA LYS A 18 -5.93 -5.14 8.21
C LYS A 18 -5.25 -3.93 8.86
N THR A 19 -5.41 -2.75 8.26
CA THR A 19 -4.60 -1.57 8.59
C THR A 19 -5.02 -1.01 9.96
N GLY A 20 -4.06 -0.77 10.85
CA GLY A 20 -4.33 -0.23 12.20
C GLY A 20 -4.96 -1.20 13.20
N THR A 21 -5.58 -2.29 12.73
CA THR A 21 -6.20 -3.32 13.56
C THR A 21 -5.32 -4.56 13.68
N VAL A 22 -5.03 -5.26 12.57
CA VAL A 22 -4.09 -6.39 12.55
C VAL A 22 -2.64 -5.90 12.57
N THR A 23 -2.41 -4.75 11.93
CA THR A 23 -1.13 -4.07 11.89
C THR A 23 -1.11 -2.85 12.82
N VAL A 24 0.06 -2.26 13.03
CA VAL A 24 0.25 -1.14 13.96
C VAL A 24 -0.43 0.15 13.46
N GLY A 25 -0.61 0.30 12.16
CA GLY A 25 -1.22 1.49 11.54
C GLY A 25 -0.20 2.52 11.06
N THR A 26 1.09 2.16 11.03
CA THR A 26 2.20 3.06 10.69
C THR A 26 3.03 2.40 9.59
N PRO A 27 2.57 2.42 8.32
CA PRO A 27 3.31 1.82 7.23
C PRO A 27 4.66 2.51 7.04
N THR A 28 5.68 1.74 6.70
CA THR A 28 7.03 2.24 6.38
C THR A 28 7.56 1.58 5.11
N VAL A 29 8.41 2.29 4.38
CA VAL A 29 9.16 1.70 3.28
C VAL A 29 10.15 0.68 3.86
N GLN A 30 10.03 -0.57 3.41
CA GLN A 30 10.86 -1.69 3.84
C GLN A 30 11.96 -1.99 2.81
N THR A 31 11.69 -1.69 1.54
CA THR A 31 12.59 -2.06 0.45
C THR A 31 12.44 -1.04 -0.67
N LEU A 32 13.58 -0.55 -1.17
CA LEU A 32 13.69 0.24 -2.38
C LEU A 32 14.62 -0.49 -3.35
N ILE A 33 14.11 -0.83 -4.53
CA ILE A 33 14.86 -1.51 -5.58
C ILE A 33 14.95 -0.54 -6.74
N LYS A 34 16.15 -0.02 -7.02
CA LYS A 34 16.40 0.75 -8.24
C LYS A 34 16.30 -0.18 -9.45
N CYS A 35 15.63 0.28 -10.51
CA CYS A 35 15.60 -0.39 -11.81
C CYS A 35 16.57 0.34 -12.74
N ASP A 36 17.51 -0.40 -13.32
CA ASP A 36 18.51 0.16 -14.23
C ASP A 36 18.07 0.01 -15.70
N GLY A 37 18.79 0.65 -16.63
CA GLY A 37 18.41 0.79 -18.03
C GLY A 37 18.10 -0.51 -18.79
N ASP A 38 18.74 -1.62 -18.42
CA ASP A 38 18.56 -2.94 -19.04
C ASP A 38 17.27 -3.64 -18.61
N ASP A 39 16.71 -3.25 -17.46
CA ASP A 39 15.48 -3.83 -16.93
C ASP A 39 14.23 -3.34 -17.65
N LEU A 40 14.39 -2.40 -18.59
CA LEU A 40 13.30 -1.63 -19.15
C LEU A 40 13.04 -1.99 -20.61
N GLY A 41 13.85 -2.88 -21.21
CA GLY A 41 13.72 -3.24 -22.63
C GLY A 41 13.92 -2.07 -23.60
N VAL A 42 14.35 -0.91 -23.11
CA VAL A 42 14.57 0.30 -23.90
C VAL A 42 16.05 0.63 -23.93
N SER A 43 16.70 0.36 -25.06
CA SER A 43 18.04 0.80 -25.41
C SER A 43 18.03 2.30 -25.75
N SER A 44 17.90 3.15 -24.73
CA SER A 44 18.14 4.59 -24.90
C SER A 44 19.03 5.09 -23.78
N PRO A 45 20.10 5.86 -24.08
CA PRO A 45 20.95 6.48 -23.07
C PRO A 45 20.12 7.56 -22.37
N SER A 46 19.36 7.16 -21.36
CA SER A 46 18.53 8.05 -20.56
C SER A 46 19.20 8.26 -19.22
N GLU A 47 19.10 9.48 -18.72
CA GLU A 47 19.67 9.96 -17.46
C GLU A 47 19.54 8.89 -16.37
N GLU A 48 20.68 8.42 -15.89
CA GLU A 48 20.71 7.44 -14.81
C GLU A 48 20.42 8.17 -13.49
N TRP A 49 19.16 8.10 -13.06
CA TRP A 49 18.74 8.70 -11.79
C TRP A 49 19.42 8.00 -10.62
N GLN A 50 19.98 8.78 -9.70
CA GLN A 50 20.49 8.26 -8.44
C GLN A 50 19.33 8.00 -7.48
N VAL A 51 19.56 7.15 -6.47
CA VAL A 51 18.54 6.83 -5.46
C VAL A 51 17.96 8.10 -4.81
N ASN A 52 18.82 9.09 -4.52
CA ASN A 52 18.39 10.36 -3.94
C ASN A 52 17.48 11.17 -4.88
N ASP A 53 17.69 11.11 -6.20
CA ASP A 53 16.80 11.74 -7.17
C ASP A 53 15.42 11.08 -7.14
N LEU A 54 15.39 9.75 -7.15
CA LEU A 54 14.15 8.98 -7.09
C LEU A 54 13.36 9.29 -5.81
N LEU A 55 14.03 9.32 -4.67
CA LEU A 55 13.43 9.70 -3.39
C LEU A 55 12.89 11.13 -3.41
N TRP A 56 13.63 12.07 -4.01
CA TRP A 56 13.18 13.44 -4.19
C TRP A 56 11.90 13.52 -5.03
N PHE A 57 11.87 12.88 -6.20
CA PHE A 57 10.71 12.87 -7.09
C PHE A 57 9.48 12.23 -6.43
N MET A 58 9.66 11.08 -5.78
CA MET A 58 8.58 10.42 -5.05
C MET A 58 8.04 11.29 -3.92
N ALA A 59 8.91 11.96 -3.15
CA ALA A 59 8.48 12.84 -2.07
C ALA A 59 7.74 14.10 -2.57
N VAL A 60 8.16 14.69 -3.70
CA VAL A 60 7.42 15.78 -4.35
C VAL A 60 6.02 15.34 -4.74
N LEU A 61 5.88 14.15 -5.32
CA LEU A 61 4.57 13.62 -5.71
C LEU A 61 3.72 13.32 -4.48
N GLU A 62 4.23 12.48 -3.58
CA GLU A 62 3.44 11.83 -2.53
C GLU A 62 3.06 12.77 -1.38
N ARG A 63 3.76 13.90 -1.19
CA ARG A 63 3.36 14.92 -0.20
C ARG A 63 2.01 15.57 -0.49
N ASN A 64 1.47 15.39 -1.71
CA ASN A 64 0.16 15.91 -2.12
C ASN A 64 -0.97 14.88 -1.95
N SER A 65 -0.65 13.71 -1.39
CA SER A 65 -1.59 12.62 -1.13
C SER A 65 -1.81 12.45 0.38
N GLU A 66 -3.06 12.26 0.79
CA GLU A 66 -3.42 11.95 2.18
C GLU A 66 -3.28 10.45 2.50
N HIS A 67 -2.88 9.64 1.53
CA HIS A 67 -2.82 8.19 1.67
C HIS A 67 -1.70 7.77 2.65
N PRO A 68 -1.94 6.83 3.58
CA PRO A 68 -0.90 6.38 4.53
C PRO A 68 0.39 5.86 3.85
N LEU A 69 0.27 5.16 2.72
CA LEU A 69 1.44 4.72 1.94
C LEU A 69 2.23 5.88 1.32
N ALA A 70 1.55 6.96 0.90
CA ALA A 70 2.19 8.15 0.37
C ALA A 70 3.03 8.82 1.46
N ARG A 71 2.44 8.97 2.65
CA ARG A 71 3.13 9.46 3.84
C ARG A 71 4.37 8.63 4.18
N ALA A 72 4.26 7.29 4.13
CA ALA A 72 5.39 6.40 4.36
C ALA A 72 6.56 6.65 3.39
N ILE A 73 6.28 6.95 2.12
CA ILE A 73 7.29 7.28 1.11
C ILE A 73 7.93 8.64 1.40
N VAL A 74 7.12 9.64 1.77
CA VAL A 74 7.62 10.97 2.15
C VAL A 74 8.52 10.89 3.38
N ASP A 75 8.07 10.21 4.44
CA ASP A 75 8.83 10.06 5.68
C ASP A 75 10.14 9.30 5.45
N TYR A 76 10.12 8.28 4.58
CA TYR A 76 11.31 7.56 4.16
C TYR A 76 12.30 8.47 3.42
N ALA A 77 11.84 9.24 2.44
CA ALA A 77 12.70 10.19 1.73
C ALA A 77 13.27 11.27 2.67
N MET A 78 12.46 11.83 3.56
CA MET A 78 12.91 12.82 4.55
C MET A 78 14.02 12.30 5.46
N THR A 79 13.98 10.99 5.77
CA THR A 79 14.97 10.34 6.64
C THR A 79 16.23 9.96 5.87
N GLU A 80 16.09 9.29 4.73
CA GLU A 80 17.22 8.71 3.99
C GLU A 80 18.04 9.74 3.20
N CYS A 81 17.42 10.86 2.80
CA CYS A 81 18.09 11.87 1.99
C CYS A 81 18.01 13.29 2.57
N GLU A 82 18.03 13.43 3.90
CA GLU A 82 17.94 14.72 4.61
C GLU A 82 18.92 15.79 4.06
N GLU A 83 20.21 15.45 3.93
CA GLU A 83 21.23 16.35 3.37
C GLU A 83 20.97 16.70 1.90
N TYR A 84 20.41 15.75 1.15
CA TYR A 84 20.02 15.98 -0.25
C TYR A 84 18.87 16.98 -0.34
N LEU A 85 17.87 16.86 0.53
CA LEU A 85 16.71 17.75 0.61
C LEU A 85 17.07 19.15 1.12
N LYS A 86 18.12 19.29 1.93
CA LYS A 86 18.69 20.61 2.29
C LYS A 86 19.24 21.33 1.06
N LYS A 87 19.91 20.59 0.17
CA LYS A 87 20.47 21.15 -1.09
C LYS A 87 19.39 21.38 -2.14
N PHE A 88 18.41 20.48 -2.22
CA PHE A 88 17.31 20.51 -3.17
C PHE A 88 15.98 20.40 -2.44
N PRO A 89 15.42 21.50 -1.94
CA PRO A 89 14.12 21.48 -1.27
C PRO A 89 13.01 20.92 -2.16
N LEU A 90 12.05 20.22 -1.57
CA LEU A 90 10.92 19.67 -2.31
C LEU A 90 10.14 20.79 -3.01
N SER A 91 10.02 20.66 -4.33
CA SER A 91 9.21 21.56 -5.16
C SER A 91 7.72 21.24 -5.05
N GLN A 92 6.89 22.11 -5.61
CA GLN A 92 5.48 21.83 -5.84
C GLN A 92 5.30 21.18 -7.22
N PRO A 93 4.34 20.25 -7.38
CA PRO A 93 3.87 19.88 -8.70
C PRO A 93 3.44 21.11 -9.51
N MET A 94 3.56 21.02 -10.83
CA MET A 94 3.01 22.02 -11.73
C MET A 94 1.49 22.13 -11.50
N GLU A 95 0.98 23.36 -11.53
CA GLU A 95 -0.42 23.65 -11.27
C GLU A 95 -1.34 22.81 -12.16
N GLY A 96 -2.33 22.15 -11.55
CA GLY A 96 -3.30 21.29 -12.25
C GLY A 96 -2.74 19.96 -12.77
N SER A 97 -1.47 19.63 -12.52
CA SER A 97 -0.86 18.39 -13.05
C SER A 97 -0.99 17.17 -12.13
N PHE A 98 -1.29 17.36 -10.85
CA PHE A 98 -1.44 16.26 -9.90
C PHE A 98 -2.72 15.48 -10.18
N VAL A 99 -2.58 14.17 -10.37
CA VAL A 99 -3.68 13.24 -10.61
C VAL A 99 -3.52 12.07 -9.65
N ALA A 100 -4.57 11.76 -8.90
CA ALA A 100 -4.65 10.57 -8.05
C ALA A 100 -5.79 9.69 -8.52
N VAL A 101 -5.52 8.38 -8.65
CA VAL A 101 -6.53 7.38 -9.00
C VAL A 101 -6.67 6.41 -7.82
N THR A 102 -7.83 6.46 -7.16
CA THR A 102 -8.12 5.69 -5.95
C THR A 102 -7.82 4.20 -6.14
N GLY A 103 -7.06 3.63 -5.20
CA GLY A 103 -6.65 2.22 -5.22
C GLY A 103 -5.60 1.87 -6.29
N LYS A 104 -5.03 2.85 -7.00
CA LYS A 104 -4.05 2.61 -8.07
C LYS A 104 -2.73 3.34 -7.84
N GLY A 105 -2.75 4.67 -7.75
CA GLY A 105 -1.54 5.47 -7.67
C GLY A 105 -1.79 6.95 -7.95
N ALA A 106 -0.70 7.71 -8.02
CA ALA A 106 -0.71 9.14 -8.32
C ALA A 106 0.40 9.51 -9.31
N SER A 107 0.22 10.61 -10.03
CA SER A 107 1.22 11.16 -10.93
C SER A 107 1.16 12.68 -10.96
N CYS A 108 2.26 13.32 -11.33
CA CYS A 108 2.31 14.76 -11.56
C CYS A 108 3.42 15.16 -12.52
N ARG A 109 3.40 16.41 -12.97
CA ARG A 109 4.56 17.03 -13.63
C ARG A 109 5.29 17.93 -12.64
N VAL A 110 6.61 17.89 -12.65
CA VAL A 110 7.45 18.74 -11.80
C VAL A 110 8.65 19.27 -12.57
N VAL A 111 9.07 20.49 -12.24
CA VAL A 111 10.37 21.02 -12.66
C VAL A 111 11.47 20.32 -11.86
N ASN A 112 12.34 19.61 -12.56
CA ASN A 112 13.46 18.88 -12.02
C ASN A 112 14.53 19.84 -11.47
N ALA A 113 14.44 20.14 -10.17
CA ALA A 113 15.42 20.96 -9.48
C ALA A 113 16.79 20.27 -9.33
N VAL A 114 16.84 18.94 -9.45
CA VAL A 114 18.08 18.14 -9.25
C VAL A 114 18.89 17.98 -10.55
N GLY A 115 18.24 18.01 -11.72
CA GLY A 115 18.85 17.81 -13.05
C GLY A 115 18.73 18.99 -14.01
N GLY A 116 18.78 20.23 -13.50
CA GLY A 116 18.95 21.42 -14.35
C GLY A 116 17.67 22.10 -14.86
N GLY A 117 16.51 21.82 -14.28
CA GLY A 117 15.27 22.59 -14.48
C GLY A 117 14.35 22.10 -15.60
N THR A 118 14.56 20.89 -16.12
CA THR A 118 13.65 20.28 -17.11
C THR A 118 12.35 19.83 -16.47
N THR A 119 11.24 19.81 -17.22
CA THR A 119 9.99 19.24 -16.71
C THR A 119 9.99 17.73 -16.89
N VAL A 120 9.66 17.00 -15.83
CA VAL A 120 9.52 15.53 -15.86
C VAL A 120 8.14 15.12 -15.37
N HIS A 121 7.64 14.01 -15.91
CA HIS A 121 6.43 13.35 -15.44
C HIS A 121 6.81 12.26 -14.44
N VAL A 122 6.31 12.35 -13.21
CA VAL A 122 6.57 11.40 -12.12
C VAL A 122 5.29 10.63 -11.84
N ALA A 123 5.38 9.32 -11.70
CA ALA A 123 4.25 8.46 -11.34
C ALA A 123 4.66 7.42 -10.30
N VAL A 124 3.84 7.25 -9.26
CA VAL A 124 3.97 6.17 -8.28
C VAL A 124 2.65 5.41 -8.20
N GLY A 125 2.71 4.08 -8.28
CA GLY A 125 1.48 3.28 -8.19
C GLY A 125 1.67 1.79 -8.37
N ASN A 126 0.57 1.06 -8.38
CA ASN A 126 0.54 -0.39 -8.60
C ASN A 126 0.40 -0.74 -10.09
N ARG A 127 0.37 -2.05 -10.40
CA ARG A 127 0.24 -2.53 -11.80
C ARG A 127 -1.02 -2.03 -12.52
N ALA A 128 -2.11 -1.77 -11.80
CA ALA A 128 -3.32 -1.21 -12.40
C ALA A 128 -3.12 0.26 -12.80
N PHE A 129 -2.28 1.01 -12.08
CA PHE A 129 -1.91 2.37 -12.44
C PHE A 129 -1.00 2.41 -13.67
N ALA A 130 -0.04 1.48 -13.78
CA ALA A 130 0.80 1.35 -14.98
C ALA A 130 -0.06 1.21 -16.25
N LYS A 131 -1.08 0.35 -16.19
CA LYS A 131 -2.05 0.18 -17.29
C LYS A 131 -2.85 1.45 -17.60
N VAL A 132 -3.24 2.23 -16.58
CA VAL A 132 -3.94 3.51 -16.78
C VAL A 132 -3.04 4.52 -17.50
N LEU A 133 -1.75 4.52 -17.20
CA LEU A 133 -0.76 5.42 -17.82
C LEU A 133 -0.18 4.89 -19.15
N GLY A 134 -0.50 3.65 -19.53
CA GLY A 134 0.12 3.01 -20.71
C GLY A 134 1.61 2.71 -20.52
N ILE A 135 2.05 2.50 -19.27
CA ILE A 135 3.43 2.12 -18.93
C ILE A 135 3.55 0.61 -18.92
N ASP A 136 4.45 0.07 -19.74
CA ASP A 136 4.77 -1.35 -19.76
C ASP A 136 5.76 -1.69 -18.64
N LEU A 137 5.38 -2.67 -17.81
CA LEU A 137 6.25 -3.21 -16.78
C LEU A 137 7.01 -4.40 -17.36
N SER A 138 8.34 -4.39 -17.23
CA SER A 138 9.15 -5.53 -17.66
C SER A 138 8.94 -6.76 -16.78
N GLU A 139 9.37 -7.92 -17.28
CA GLU A 139 9.29 -9.17 -16.52
C GLU A 139 10.03 -9.07 -15.18
N ARG A 140 11.22 -8.42 -15.15
CA ARG A 140 11.97 -8.24 -13.91
C ARG A 140 11.20 -7.38 -12.90
N VAL A 141 10.56 -6.29 -13.35
CA VAL A 141 9.72 -5.45 -12.49
C VAL A 141 8.54 -6.27 -11.95
N HIS A 142 7.90 -7.09 -12.79
CA HIS A 142 6.83 -7.99 -12.36
C HIS A 142 7.30 -8.99 -11.29
N VAL A 143 8.48 -9.58 -11.46
CA VAL A 143 9.09 -10.52 -10.51
C VAL A 143 9.39 -9.84 -9.19
N GLU A 144 10.08 -8.69 -9.20
CA GLU A 144 10.41 -7.99 -7.96
C GLU A 144 9.17 -7.53 -7.20
N MET A 145 8.19 -6.94 -7.90
CA MET A 145 6.93 -6.58 -7.26
C MET A 145 6.25 -7.81 -6.65
N SER A 146 6.21 -8.96 -7.34
CA SER A 146 5.60 -10.19 -6.81
C SER A 146 6.35 -10.71 -5.58
N ARG A 147 7.69 -10.66 -5.60
CA ARG A 147 8.53 -11.06 -4.47
C ARG A 147 8.26 -10.22 -3.22
N LEU A 148 8.12 -8.90 -3.36
CA LEU A 148 7.79 -8.03 -2.23
C LEU A 148 6.38 -8.31 -1.70
N GLU A 149 5.43 -8.61 -2.58
CA GLU A 149 4.07 -9.00 -2.19
C GLU A 149 4.03 -10.32 -1.41
N GLU A 150 4.82 -11.30 -1.82
CA GLU A 150 4.97 -12.58 -1.09
C GLU A 150 5.57 -12.40 0.30
N LEU A 151 6.37 -11.34 0.50
CA LEU A 151 6.87 -10.96 1.82
C LEU A 151 5.81 -10.26 2.69
N GLY A 152 4.63 -9.98 2.14
CA GLY A 152 3.56 -9.23 2.81
C GLY A 152 3.75 -7.72 2.74
N GLN A 153 4.49 -7.23 1.75
CA GLN A 153 4.64 -5.80 1.48
C GLN A 153 3.68 -5.39 0.35
N THR A 154 3.17 -4.17 0.38
CA THR A 154 2.49 -3.55 -0.74
C THR A 154 3.55 -3.03 -1.71
N ALA A 155 3.59 -3.58 -2.92
CA ALA A 155 4.55 -3.21 -3.95
C ALA A 155 3.99 -2.12 -4.88
N VAL A 156 4.72 -1.02 -5.02
CA VAL A 156 4.45 0.06 -5.98
C VAL A 156 5.69 0.31 -6.84
N PHE A 157 5.51 0.82 -8.04
CA PHE A 157 6.61 1.30 -8.88
C PHE A 157 6.75 2.82 -8.74
N CYS A 158 7.93 3.34 -9.07
CA CYS A 158 8.15 4.75 -9.41
C CYS A 158 8.59 4.83 -10.86
N ALA A 159 7.99 5.74 -11.63
CA ALA A 159 8.34 6.02 -13.01
C ALA A 159 8.66 7.50 -13.22
N ILE A 160 9.65 7.77 -14.07
CA ILE A 160 10.00 9.11 -14.54
C ILE A 160 9.96 9.11 -16.06
N ASN A 161 9.17 10.01 -16.65
CA ASN A 161 8.90 10.08 -18.09
C ASN A 161 8.53 8.70 -18.64
N GLU A 162 7.50 8.09 -18.01
CA GLU A 162 6.93 6.79 -18.38
C GLU A 162 7.89 5.59 -18.24
N ARG A 163 9.12 5.83 -17.76
CA ARG A 163 10.14 4.80 -17.56
C ARG A 163 10.18 4.38 -16.10
N ILE A 164 10.06 3.08 -15.81
CA ILE A 164 10.15 2.56 -14.44
C ILE A 164 11.59 2.76 -13.92
N CYS A 165 11.74 3.42 -12.79
CA CYS A 165 13.04 3.70 -12.18
C CYS A 165 13.24 3.01 -10.84
N ALA A 166 12.15 2.60 -10.17
CA ALA A 166 12.23 1.82 -8.95
C ALA A 166 10.97 0.98 -8.69
N VAL A 167 11.15 -0.05 -7.86
CA VAL A 167 10.09 -0.77 -7.15
C VAL A 167 10.26 -0.53 -5.65
N ILE A 168 9.16 -0.20 -4.98
CA ILE A 168 9.11 0.13 -3.56
C ILE A 168 8.19 -0.86 -2.87
N GLY A 169 8.69 -1.47 -1.80
CA GLY A 169 7.93 -2.34 -0.91
C GLY A 169 7.61 -1.61 0.39
N ILE A 170 6.33 -1.44 0.67
CA ILE A 170 5.84 -0.72 1.84
C ILE A 170 5.08 -1.73 2.71
N ALA A 171 5.37 -1.80 4.00
CA ALA A 171 4.63 -2.66 4.90
C ALA A 171 4.27 -1.95 6.19
N ASP A 172 3.14 -2.36 6.75
CA ASP A 172 2.77 -2.02 8.11
C ASP A 172 3.04 -3.25 8.99
N ALA A 173 3.70 -3.02 10.13
CA ALA A 173 4.13 -4.10 10.99
C ALA A 173 2.91 -4.82 11.58
N ILE A 174 2.90 -6.15 11.53
CA ILE A 174 1.86 -6.95 12.20
C ILE A 174 2.00 -6.73 13.71
N ARG A 175 0.87 -6.51 14.41
CA ARG A 175 0.92 -6.35 15.87
C ARG A 175 1.46 -7.64 16.51
N PRO A 176 2.37 -7.56 17.51
CA PRO A 176 2.95 -8.74 18.13
C PRO A 176 1.93 -9.72 18.73
N ASP A 177 0.79 -9.20 19.16
CA ASP A 177 -0.31 -9.93 19.79
C ASP A 177 -1.38 -10.42 18.80
N ALA A 178 -1.38 -9.97 17.54
CA ALA A 178 -2.43 -10.28 16.56
C ALA A 178 -2.68 -11.79 16.41
N LYS A 179 -1.62 -12.57 16.21
CA LYS A 179 -1.72 -14.03 16.05
C LYS A 179 -2.32 -14.69 17.30
N VAL A 180 -1.88 -14.27 18.48
CA VAL A 180 -2.35 -14.83 19.76
C VAL A 180 -3.82 -14.50 19.98
N ALA A 181 -4.23 -13.26 19.72
CA ALA A 181 -5.62 -12.83 19.84
C ALA A 181 -6.55 -13.59 18.87
N ILE A 182 -6.14 -13.74 17.60
CA ILE A 182 -6.89 -14.47 16.58
C ILE A 182 -7.06 -15.95 16.98
N SER A 183 -5.97 -16.62 17.37
CA SER A 183 -6.03 -18.02 17.84
C SER A 183 -6.91 -18.16 19.09
N TYR A 184 -6.80 -17.24 20.05
CA TYR A 184 -7.62 -17.27 21.26
C TYR A 184 -9.12 -17.17 20.97
N LEU A 185 -9.53 -16.25 20.08
CA LEU A 185 -10.93 -16.12 19.64
C LEU A 185 -11.43 -17.40 18.97
N ALA A 186 -10.63 -17.96 18.05
CA ALA A 186 -10.98 -19.17 17.32
C ALA A 186 -11.11 -20.38 18.25
N GLU A 187 -10.14 -20.60 19.14
CA GLU A 187 -10.06 -21.81 19.96
C GLU A 187 -10.97 -21.78 21.19
N LYS A 188 -11.12 -20.63 21.85
CA LYS A 188 -11.88 -20.53 23.11
C LYS A 188 -13.35 -20.23 22.91
N PHE A 189 -13.69 -19.50 21.85
CA PHE A 189 -15.05 -19.04 21.61
C PHE A 189 -15.65 -19.58 20.31
N ASN A 190 -14.92 -20.41 19.56
CA ASN A 190 -15.34 -20.94 18.27
C ASN A 190 -15.75 -19.81 17.30
N VAL A 191 -15.04 -18.69 17.35
CA VAL A 191 -15.28 -17.52 16.50
C VAL A 191 -14.51 -17.69 15.19
N LYS A 192 -15.21 -17.47 14.07
CA LYS A 192 -14.60 -17.40 12.76
C LYS A 192 -14.04 -16.00 12.54
N VAL A 193 -12.71 -15.88 12.55
CA VAL A 193 -12.03 -14.61 12.30
C VAL A 193 -11.74 -14.47 10.80
N TRP A 194 -12.10 -13.32 10.26
CA TRP A 194 -11.92 -12.90 8.86
C TRP A 194 -10.95 -11.73 8.81
N MET A 195 -10.24 -11.60 7.70
CA MET A 195 -9.45 -10.40 7.41
C MET A 195 -9.91 -9.79 6.09
N VAL A 196 -10.12 -8.48 6.10
CA VAL A 196 -10.43 -7.67 4.91
C VAL A 196 -9.30 -6.66 4.71
N THR A 197 -8.85 -6.49 3.48
CA THR A 197 -7.82 -5.50 3.13
C THR A 197 -7.98 -5.00 1.71
N GLY A 198 -7.56 -3.76 1.47
CA GLY A 198 -7.42 -3.20 0.13
C GLY A 198 -6.16 -3.67 -0.61
N ASP A 199 -5.23 -4.37 0.06
CA ASP A 199 -4.02 -4.88 -0.59
C ASP A 199 -4.34 -5.94 -1.65
N ASN A 200 -3.41 -6.15 -2.57
CA ASN A 200 -3.49 -7.24 -3.52
C ASN A 200 -3.52 -8.62 -2.83
N LYS A 201 -3.99 -9.62 -3.58
CA LYS A 201 -4.15 -10.99 -3.08
C LYS A 201 -2.88 -11.61 -2.48
N ARG A 202 -1.70 -11.35 -3.07
CA ARG A 202 -0.43 -11.94 -2.60
C ARG A 202 -0.03 -11.39 -1.23
N THR A 203 -0.02 -10.06 -1.09
CA THR A 203 0.26 -9.36 0.16
C THR A 203 -0.72 -9.79 1.26
N ALA A 204 -2.02 -9.78 0.94
CA ALA A 204 -3.07 -10.18 1.85
C ALA A 204 -2.90 -11.62 2.35
N LYS A 205 -2.58 -12.56 1.44
CA LYS A 205 -2.34 -13.98 1.77
C LYS A 205 -1.09 -14.16 2.63
N ALA A 206 -0.01 -13.45 2.32
CA ALA A 206 1.22 -13.49 3.11
C ALA A 206 0.99 -13.01 4.55
N VAL A 207 0.22 -11.93 4.74
CA VAL A 207 -0.17 -11.43 6.08
C VAL A 207 -1.09 -12.43 6.79
N ALA A 208 -2.14 -12.91 6.11
CA ALA A 208 -3.09 -13.87 6.66
C ALA A 208 -2.40 -15.15 7.18
N SER A 209 -1.45 -15.67 6.39
CA SER A 209 -0.68 -16.85 6.76
C SER A 209 0.17 -16.63 8.02
N LYS A 210 0.75 -15.43 8.20
CA LYS A 210 1.58 -15.11 9.39
C LYS A 210 0.75 -15.08 10.68
N ILE A 211 -0.51 -14.65 10.58
CA ILE A 211 -1.43 -14.51 11.72
C ILE A 211 -2.42 -15.66 11.89
N GLY A 212 -2.38 -16.67 11.02
CA GLY A 212 -3.20 -17.88 11.13
C GLY A 212 -4.64 -17.74 10.63
N ILE A 213 -4.92 -16.77 9.74
CA ILE A 213 -6.22 -16.66 9.06
C ILE A 213 -6.16 -17.48 7.76
N PRO A 214 -7.08 -18.43 7.54
CA PRO A 214 -7.09 -19.26 6.35
C PRO A 214 -7.65 -18.50 5.13
N GLU A 215 -7.28 -18.93 3.92
CA GLU A 215 -7.57 -18.18 2.68
C GLU A 215 -9.08 -18.04 2.41
N GLU A 216 -9.90 -19.01 2.82
CA GLU A 216 -11.36 -18.91 2.70
C GLU A 216 -12.01 -17.84 3.59
N ARG A 217 -11.26 -17.28 4.55
CA ARG A 217 -11.69 -16.15 5.41
C ARG A 217 -10.92 -14.86 5.12
N LEU A 218 -10.29 -14.78 3.95
CA LEU A 218 -9.56 -13.60 3.49
C LEU A 218 -10.29 -12.91 2.35
N ILE A 219 -10.46 -11.60 2.47
CA ILE A 219 -10.94 -10.73 1.39
C ILE A 219 -9.85 -9.70 1.09
N SER A 220 -9.28 -9.78 -0.10
CA SER A 220 -8.26 -8.85 -0.61
C SER A 220 -8.84 -7.93 -1.68
N GLU A 221 -8.11 -6.88 -2.03
CA GLU A 221 -8.49 -5.89 -3.06
C GLU A 221 -9.87 -5.27 -2.77
N ALA A 222 -10.22 -5.19 -1.48
CA ALA A 222 -11.50 -4.68 -1.03
C ALA A 222 -11.53 -3.15 -1.15
N LEU A 223 -12.46 -2.65 -1.97
CA LEU A 223 -12.89 -1.25 -1.92
C LEU A 223 -13.76 -1.02 -0.66
N PRO A 224 -13.97 0.24 -0.21
CA PRO A 224 -14.81 0.51 0.96
C PRO A 224 -16.19 -0.15 0.91
N ALA A 225 -16.84 -0.14 -0.26
CA ALA A 225 -18.14 -0.80 -0.47
C ALA A 225 -18.08 -2.33 -0.26
N ALA A 226 -16.94 -2.98 -0.53
CA ALA A 226 -16.76 -4.41 -0.33
C ALA A 226 -16.65 -4.77 1.17
N LYS A 227 -16.08 -3.86 2.00
CA LYS A 227 -16.01 -4.04 3.47
C LYS A 227 -17.41 -4.09 4.09
N VAL A 228 -18.30 -3.20 3.66
CA VAL A 228 -19.70 -3.18 4.11
C VAL A 228 -20.43 -4.43 3.63
N ARG A 229 -20.20 -4.84 2.39
CA ARG A 229 -20.89 -5.98 1.78
C ARG A 229 -20.63 -7.30 2.51
N ILE A 230 -19.40 -7.57 2.96
CA ILE A 230 -19.14 -8.83 3.69
C ILE A 230 -19.88 -8.88 5.03
N VAL A 231 -20.05 -7.74 5.70
CA VAL A 231 -20.85 -7.66 6.94
C VAL A 231 -22.28 -8.04 6.62
N GLN A 232 -22.87 -7.46 5.56
CA GLN A 232 -24.23 -7.75 5.11
C GLN A 232 -24.40 -9.22 4.71
N ASP A 233 -23.50 -9.76 3.87
CA ASP A 233 -23.57 -11.14 3.39
C ASP A 233 -23.54 -12.16 4.56
N LEU A 234 -22.77 -11.88 5.61
CA LEU A 234 -22.73 -12.73 6.80
C LEU A 234 -23.97 -12.55 7.70
N GLN A 235 -24.49 -11.33 7.81
CA GLN A 235 -25.72 -11.04 8.56
C GLN A 235 -26.96 -11.66 7.89
N ASP A 236 -27.04 -11.64 6.56
CA ASP A 236 -28.13 -12.25 5.77
C ASP A 236 -28.18 -13.78 5.93
N GLN A 237 -27.05 -14.39 6.26
CA GLN A 237 -26.95 -15.81 6.65
C GLN A 237 -27.39 -16.07 8.10
N GLY A 238 -27.86 -15.06 8.82
CA GLY A 238 -28.30 -15.13 10.21
C GLY A 238 -27.17 -15.08 11.24
N ASN A 239 -25.95 -14.70 10.85
CA ASN A 239 -24.82 -14.64 11.78
C ASN A 239 -24.77 -13.30 12.53
N ALA A 240 -24.40 -13.36 13.81
CA ALA A 240 -23.96 -12.19 14.56
C ALA A 240 -22.49 -11.88 14.21
N VAL A 241 -22.26 -10.67 13.67
CA VAL A 241 -20.99 -10.23 13.10
C VAL A 241 -20.47 -9.01 13.87
N VAL A 242 -19.17 -9.01 14.14
CA VAL A 242 -18.44 -7.82 14.62
C VAL A 242 -17.43 -7.43 13.55
N MET A 243 -17.42 -6.15 13.16
CA MET A 243 -16.34 -5.55 12.39
C MET A 243 -15.42 -4.79 13.34
N VAL A 244 -14.11 -4.98 13.20
CA VAL A 244 -13.08 -4.26 13.96
C VAL A 244 -12.21 -3.52 12.95
N GLY A 245 -12.11 -2.22 13.13
CA GLY A 245 -11.40 -1.31 12.25
C GLY A 245 -10.77 -0.15 13.01
N ASP A 246 -9.92 0.63 12.33
CA ASP A 246 -9.25 1.79 12.92
C ASP A 246 -10.16 3.04 13.02
N GLY A 247 -11.35 2.97 12.41
CA GLY A 247 -12.33 4.06 12.37
C GLY A 247 -12.00 5.18 11.38
N ILE A 248 -10.85 5.12 10.71
CA ILE A 248 -10.43 6.10 9.68
C ILE A 248 -10.83 5.59 8.29
N ASN A 249 -10.59 4.30 8.02
CA ASN A 249 -10.87 3.67 6.72
C ASN A 249 -12.13 2.77 6.71
N ASP A 250 -12.78 2.64 7.88
CA ASP A 250 -13.82 1.64 8.16
C ASP A 250 -15.13 2.24 8.71
N SER A 251 -15.26 3.58 8.65
CA SER A 251 -16.49 4.30 9.00
C SER A 251 -17.57 4.20 7.93
#